data_AF-A0A1M7UBV5-F1
#
_entry.id   AF-A0A1M7UBV5-F1
#
_cell.length_a   1.000
_cell.length_b   1.000
_cell.length_c   1.000
_cell.angle_alpha   90.00
_cell.angle_beta   90.00
_cell.angle_gamma   90.00
#
_symmetry.space_group_name_H-M   'P 1'
#
loop_
_entity.id
_entity.type
_entity.pdbx_description
1 polymer ?
#
loop_
_entity_poly.entity_id
_entity_poly.type
_entity_poly.pdbx_seq_one_letter_code
_entity_poly.pdbx_strand_id
1 'polypeptide(L)' 'MTDREKILTALREKPLKAFEIMKRVNIKNQEDCQSLLLKMRDEGAVKFDIHKGHWLAA' A
#
# COMPACT_ATOMS: atom_id res chain seq x y z
N MET A 1 10.59 1.58 11.98
CA MET A 1 9.35 1.64 11.19
C MET A 1 9.53 0.78 9.95
N THR A 2 8.81 -0.33 9.87
CA THR A 2 8.82 -1.24 8.71
C THR A 2 8.09 -0.62 7.53
N ASP A 3 8.32 -1.11 6.31
CA ASP A 3 7.60 -0.60 5.15
C ASP A 3 6.08 -0.85 5.27
N ARG A 4 5.67 -1.95 5.91
CA ARG A 4 4.27 -2.23 6.26
C ARG A 4 3.64 -1.10 7.10
N GLU A 5 4.33 -0.66 8.16
CA GLU A 5 3.84 0.44 9.02
C GLU A 5 3.79 1.78 8.29
N LYS A 6 4.79 2.07 7.45
CA LYS A 6 4.82 3.28 6.62
C LYS A 6 3.66 3.29 5.61
N ILE A 7 3.37 2.17 4.97
CA ILE A 7 2.24 2.01 4.04
C ILE A 7 0.92 2.28 4.78
N LEU A 8 0.69 1.65 5.94
CA LEU A 8 -0.53 1.87 6.72
C LEU A 8 -0.69 3.33 7.14
N THR A 9 0.40 3.96 7.54
CA THR A 9 0.38 5.39 7.91
C THR A 9 0.00 6.25 6.70
N ALA A 10 0.60 6.01 5.54
CA ALA A 10 0.27 6.73 4.31
C ALA A 10 -1.18 6.53 3.86
N LEU A 11 -1.71 5.30 3.98
CA LEU A 11 -3.07 4.96 3.58
C LEU A 11 -4.14 5.46 4.56
N ARG A 12 -3.79 5.68 5.83
CA ARG A 12 -4.66 6.33 6.83
C ARG A 12 -4.82 7.82 6.56
N GLU A 13 -3.80 8.46 5.98
CA GLU A 13 -3.91 9.87 5.57
C GLU A 13 -4.84 10.02 4.36
N LYS A 14 -4.65 9.19 3.33
CA LYS A 14 -5.53 9.15 2.15
C LYS A 14 -5.35 7.85 1.35
N PRO A 15 -6.35 7.46 0.53
CA PRO A 15 -6.19 6.42 -0.47
C PRO A 15 -5.09 6.77 -1.49
N LEU A 16 -4.29 5.79 -1.89
CA LEU A 16 -3.13 6.00 -2.77
C LEU A 16 -3.02 4.90 -3.84
N LYS A 17 -2.52 5.24 -5.02
CA LYS A 17 -2.10 4.26 -6.03
C LYS A 17 -0.79 3.59 -5.61
N ALA A 18 -0.52 2.38 -6.09
CA ALA A 18 0.70 1.64 -5.75
C ALA A 18 1.99 2.44 -6.00
N PHE A 19 2.07 3.19 -7.11
CA PHE A 19 3.22 4.03 -7.43
C PHE A 19 3.41 5.21 -6.46
N GLU A 20 2.32 5.79 -5.95
CA GLU A 20 2.39 6.85 -4.94
C GLU A 20 2.85 6.29 -3.59
N ILE A 21 2.42 5.09 -3.25
CA ILE A 21 2.88 4.35 -2.07
C ILE A 21 4.39 4.09 -2.19
N MET A 22 4.85 3.56 -3.33
CA MET A 22 6.28 3.32 -3.57
C MET A 22 7.12 4.58 -3.37
N LYS A 23 6.68 5.71 -3.92
CA LYS A 23 7.36 7.01 -3.76
C LYS A 23 7.38 7.49 -2.31
N ARG A 24 6.25 7.38 -1.59
CA ARG A 24 6.13 7.89 -0.21
C ARG A 24 6.86 7.02 0.80
N VAL A 25 6.92 5.72 0.56
CA VAL A 25 7.56 4.73 1.44
C VAL A 25 9.02 4.45 1.06
N ASN A 26 9.47 4.96 -0.11
CA ASN A 26 10.80 4.76 -0.69
C ASN A 26 11.10 3.28 -1.02
N ILE A 27 10.09 2.55 -1.53
CA ILE A 27 10.27 1.18 -2.03
C ILE A 27 10.71 1.26 -3.48
N LYS A 28 11.95 0.84 -3.76
CA LYS A 28 12.56 0.93 -5.09
C LYS A 28 12.07 -0.15 -6.05
N ASN A 29 11.80 -1.34 -5.54
CA ASN A 29 11.35 -2.47 -6.34
C ASN A 29 9.82 -2.52 -6.39
N GLN A 30 9.27 -2.48 -7.61
CA GLN A 30 7.82 -2.54 -7.82
C GLN A 30 7.24 -3.90 -7.43
N GLU A 31 7.94 -5.00 -7.71
CA GLU A 31 7.48 -6.35 -7.41
C GLU A 31 7.40 -6.58 -5.90
N ASP A 32 8.38 -6.09 -5.15
CA ASP A 32 8.38 -6.16 -3.68
C ASP A 32 7.22 -5.35 -3.09
N CYS A 33 6.95 -4.16 -3.63
CA CYS A 33 5.83 -3.33 -3.19
C CYS A 33 4.47 -4.00 -3.48
N GLN A 34 4.30 -4.57 -4.68
CA GLN A 34 3.06 -5.25 -5.06
C GLN A 34 2.83 -6.50 -4.20
N SER A 35 3.87 -7.33 -4.02
CA SER A 35 3.81 -8.53 -3.19
C SER A 35 3.47 -8.19 -1.73
N LEU A 36 4.03 -7.10 -1.20
CA LEU A 36 3.73 -6.63 0.15
C LEU A 36 2.27 -6.14 0.27
N LEU A 37 1.76 -5.36 -0.69
CA LEU A 37 0.38 -4.89 -0.69
C LEU A 37 -0.63 -6.04 -0.78
N LEU A 38 -0.35 -7.05 -1.61
CA LEU A 38 -1.16 -8.26 -1.71
C LEU A 38 -1.15 -9.04 -0.39
N LYS A 39 0.02 -9.24 0.23
CA LYS A 39 0.10 -9.89 1.54
C LYS A 39 -0.69 -9.12 2.61
N MET A 40 -0.55 -7.81 2.66
CA MET A 40 -1.30 -6.96 3.59
C MET A 40 -2.82 -7.02 3.35
N ARG A 41 -3.25 -7.18 2.10
CA ARG A 41 -4.67 -7.37 1.75
C ARG A 41 -5.20 -8.70 2.26
N ASP A 42 -4.43 -9.76 2.06
CA ASP A 42 -4.81 -11.11 2.51
C ASP A 42 -4.85 -11.20 4.04
N GLU A 43 -4.00 -10.43 4.72
CA GLU A 43 -4.05 -10.20 6.18
C GLU A 43 -5.19 -9.27 6.64
N GLY A 44 -5.95 -8.69 5.70
CA GLY A 44 -7.04 -7.75 6.00
C GLY A 44 -6.58 -6.38 6.52
N ALA A 45 -5.31 -6.00 6.34
CA ALA A 45 -4.77 -4.72 6.78
C ALA A 45 -5.00 -3.58 5.77
N VAL A 46 -5.19 -3.92 4.50
CA VAL A 46 -5.49 -2.97 3.41
C VAL A 46 -6.55 -3.53 2.48
N LYS A 47 -7.20 -2.67 1.70
CA LYS A 47 -8.16 -3.04 0.65
C LYS A 47 -7.76 -2.37 -0.67
N PHE A 48 -8.09 -3.00 -1.78
CA PHE A 48 -7.89 -2.43 -3.12
C PHE A 48 -9.24 -2.08 -3.75
N ASP A 49 -9.44 -0.80 -4.04
CA ASP A 49 -10.57 -0.30 -4.82
C ASP A 49 -10.25 -0.47 -6.31
N ILE A 50 -10.84 -1.49 -6.92
CA ILE A 50 -10.67 -1.82 -8.34
C ILE A 50 -11.22 -0.76 -9.29
N HIS A 51 -12.18 0.05 -8.86
CA HIS A 51 -12.80 1.07 -9.72
C HIS A 51 -11.90 2.29 -9.86
N LYS A 52 -11.20 2.63 -8.77
CA LYS A 52 -10.31 3.81 -8.75
C LYS A 52 -8.83 3.45 -8.88
N GLY A 53 -8.47 2.18 -8.72
CA GLY A 53 -7.08 1.70 -8.69
C GLY A 53 -6.31 2.18 -7.45
N HIS A 54 -7.00 2.41 -6.33
CA HIS A 54 -6.40 2.88 -5.09
C HIS A 54 -6.35 1.79 -4.03
N TRP A 55 -5.32 1.84 -3.21
CA TRP A 55 -5.25 1.11 -1.95
C TRP A 55 -5.81 1.97 -0.84
N LEU A 56 -6.43 1.31 0.14
CA LEU A 56 -7.01 1.91 1.34
C LEU A 56 -6.53 1.14 2.57
N ALA A 57 -6.41 1.83 3.70
CA ALA A 57 -6.33 1.14 4.98
C ALA A 57 -7.68 0.41 5.21
N ALA A 58 -7.62 -0.79 5.77
CA ALA A 58 -8.81 -1.62 5.98
C ALA A 58 -9.76 -1.07 7.04
#